data_AF-A0A3D2SV86-F1
#
_entry.id   AF-A0A3D2SV86-F1
#
_cell.length_a   1.000
_cell.length_b   1.000
_cell.length_c   1.000
_cell.angle_alpha   90.00
_cell.angle_beta   90.00
_cell.angle_gamma   90.00
#
_symmetry.space_group_name_H-M   'P 1'
#
loop_
_entity.id
_entity.type
_entity.pdbx_description
1 polymer ?
#
loop_
_entity_poly.entity_id
_entity_poly.type
_entity_poly.pdbx_seq_one_letter_code
_entity_poly.pdbx_strand_id
1 'polypeptide(L)'
;MNMAVVLEKAQEQKQQNDEITRIWDQDVDPMTQGAIDRVLDFMIAQNVSPNIKMQGDLVSCMSEMVTILLGAIPAHLQEDTKVLCDHLIVWVCDYAEETGLKNLNVTLSFKRQDGSEREAE
;
A
#
# COMPACT_ATOMS: atom_id res chain seq x y z
N MET A 1 -8.18 20.42 -43.11
CA MET A 1 -8.23 20.19 -41.66
C MET A 1 -7.49 21.34 -41.00
N ASN A 2 -8.18 22.21 -40.25
CA ASN A 2 -7.59 23.45 -39.72
C ASN A 2 -6.62 23.15 -38.56
N MET A 3 -5.46 23.82 -38.58
CA MET A 3 -4.41 23.64 -37.57
C MET A 3 -4.89 23.95 -36.14
N ALA A 4 -5.87 24.85 -36.01
CA ALA A 4 -6.54 25.14 -34.73
C ALA A 4 -7.29 23.93 -34.14
N VAL A 5 -7.96 23.13 -34.98
CA VAL A 5 -8.72 21.93 -34.55
C VAL A 5 -7.77 20.80 -34.13
N VAL A 6 -6.57 20.74 -34.71
CA VAL A 6 -5.53 19.77 -34.33
C VAL A 6 -4.93 20.14 -32.98
N LEU A 7 -4.73 21.44 -32.71
CA LEU A 7 -4.21 21.94 -31.44
C LEU A 7 -5.24 21.84 -30.31
N GLU A 8 -6.52 22.13 -30.55
CA GLU A 8 -7.60 21.92 -29.59
C GLU A 8 -7.70 20.44 -29.20
N LYS A 9 -7.70 19.52 -30.17
CA LYS A 9 -7.74 18.08 -29.88
C LYS A 9 -6.49 17.56 -29.17
N ALA A 10 -5.32 18.14 -29.46
CA ALA A 10 -4.08 17.81 -28.75
C ALA A 10 -4.04 18.39 -27.33
N GLN A 11 -4.69 19.53 -27.08
CA GLN A 11 -4.86 20.12 -25.75
C GLN A 11 -5.93 19.39 -24.94
N GLU A 12 -7.04 18.97 -25.55
CA GLU A 12 -8.06 18.10 -24.95
C GLU A 12 -7.48 16.71 -24.62
N GLN A 13 -6.64 16.13 -25.48
CA GLN A 13 -5.90 14.89 -25.17
C GLN A 13 -4.82 15.08 -24.09
N LYS A 14 -4.26 16.28 -23.93
CA LYS A 14 -3.35 16.61 -22.81
C LYS A 14 -4.08 16.90 -21.50
N GLN A 15 -5.32 17.39 -21.55
CA GLN A 15 -6.18 17.59 -20.38
C GLN A 15 -6.88 16.29 -19.94
N GLN A 16 -7.11 15.36 -20.87
CA GLN A 16 -7.42 13.95 -20.59
C GLN A 16 -6.17 13.10 -20.33
N ASN A 17 -5.01 13.71 -20.08
CA ASN A 17 -3.87 13.00 -19.53
C ASN A 17 -4.13 12.86 -18.04
N ASP A 18 -5.07 11.95 -17.74
CA ASP A 18 -5.37 11.27 -16.49
C ASP A 18 -4.74 11.93 -15.25
N GLU A 19 -5.55 12.59 -14.43
CA GLU A 19 -5.21 12.68 -13.01
C GLU A 19 -5.02 11.24 -12.53
N ILE A 20 -3.76 10.79 -12.46
CA ILE A 20 -3.40 9.48 -11.91
C ILE A 20 -3.91 9.51 -10.48
N THR A 21 -5.07 8.90 -10.27
CA THR A 21 -5.70 8.85 -8.96
C THR A 21 -4.89 7.88 -8.13
N ARG A 22 -4.13 8.40 -7.17
CA ARG A 22 -3.27 7.59 -6.30
C ARG A 22 -4.12 6.75 -5.36
N ILE A 23 -3.62 5.59 -4.93
CA ILE A 23 -4.36 4.71 -4.04
C ILE A 23 -4.73 5.36 -2.70
N TRP A 24 -3.97 6.36 -2.23
CA TRP A 24 -4.29 7.11 -1.01
C TRP A 24 -5.36 8.19 -1.21
N ASP A 25 -5.72 8.50 -2.46
CA ASP A 25 -6.83 9.38 -2.80
C ASP A 25 -8.13 8.58 -3.03
N GLN A 26 -8.06 7.25 -2.96
CA GLN A 26 -9.18 6.34 -3.19
C GLN A 26 -9.74 5.82 -1.87
N ASP A 27 -11.06 5.75 -1.79
CA ASP A 27 -11.73 5.00 -0.72
C ASP A 27 -11.41 3.51 -0.87
N VAL A 28 -10.99 2.88 0.23
CA VAL A 28 -10.82 1.43 0.29
C VAL A 28 -12.21 0.79 0.37
N ASP A 29 -12.50 -0.14 -0.54
CA ASP A 29 -13.80 -0.82 -0.53
C ASP A 29 -14.01 -1.62 0.79
N PRO A 30 -15.26 -1.82 1.23
CA PRO A 30 -15.53 -2.44 2.53
C PRO A 30 -14.97 -3.85 2.71
N MET A 31 -14.84 -4.62 1.63
CA MET A 31 -14.31 -5.98 1.69
C MET A 31 -12.80 -5.96 1.89
N THR A 32 -12.09 -5.12 1.13
CA THR A 32 -10.65 -4.91 1.27
C THR A 32 -10.31 -4.34 2.64
N GLN A 33 -11.04 -3.32 3.10
CA GLN A 33 -10.85 -2.74 4.43
C GLN A 33 -11.04 -3.79 5.52
N GLY A 34 -12.12 -4.59 5.45
CA GLY A 34 -12.37 -5.64 6.43
C GLY A 34 -11.30 -6.74 6.47
N ALA A 35 -10.70 -7.08 5.33
CA ALA A 35 -9.56 -8.01 5.28
C ALA A 35 -8.31 -7.42 5.93
N ILE A 36 -7.98 -6.16 5.61
CA ILE A 36 -6.89 -5.42 6.23
C ILE A 36 -7.07 -5.38 7.75
N ASP A 37 -8.25 -4.98 8.23
CA ASP A 37 -8.55 -4.85 9.66
C ASP A 37 -8.34 -6.17 10.40
N ARG A 38 -8.78 -7.31 9.86
CA ARG A 38 -8.59 -8.63 10.50
C ARG A 38 -7.12 -9.02 10.65
N VAL A 39 -6.30 -8.71 9.65
CA VAL A 39 -4.85 -8.99 9.71
C VAL A 39 -4.19 -8.06 10.73
N LEU A 40 -4.52 -6.76 10.70
CA LEU A 40 -3.96 -5.78 11.64
C LEU A 40 -4.36 -6.09 13.09
N ASP A 41 -5.61 -6.45 13.34
CA ASP A 41 -6.11 -6.87 14.65
C ASP A 41 -5.34 -8.09 15.18
N PHE A 42 -5.09 -9.09 14.32
CA PHE A 42 -4.26 -10.24 14.67
C PHE A 42 -2.84 -9.81 15.03
N MET A 43 -2.20 -8.99 14.19
CA MET A 43 -0.83 -8.54 14.41
C MET A 43 -0.69 -7.77 15.72
N ILE A 44 -1.65 -6.90 16.02
CA ILE A 44 -1.71 -6.16 17.29
C ILE A 44 -1.91 -7.13 18.46
N ALA A 45 -2.89 -8.04 18.38
CA ALA A 45 -3.21 -8.97 19.47
C ALA A 45 -2.06 -9.92 19.80
N GLN A 46 -1.25 -10.29 18.80
CA GLN A 46 -0.10 -11.18 18.95
C GLN A 46 1.24 -10.44 19.06
N ASN A 47 1.23 -9.10 19.10
CA ASN A 47 2.43 -8.26 19.14
C ASN A 47 3.43 -8.57 18.01
N VAL A 48 2.90 -8.85 16.81
CA VAL A 48 3.68 -9.11 15.60
C VAL A 48 3.99 -7.76 14.93
N SER A 49 5.25 -7.36 14.92
CA SER A 49 5.71 -6.13 14.27
C SER A 49 6.87 -6.42 13.29
N PRO A 50 6.57 -6.78 12.03
CA PRO A 50 7.59 -7.06 11.04
C PRO A 50 8.41 -5.81 10.72
N ASN A 51 9.73 -5.89 10.88
CA ASN A 51 10.65 -4.86 10.41
C ASN A 51 11.24 -5.31 9.07
N ILE A 52 10.83 -4.66 7.98
CA ILE A 52 11.14 -5.10 6.62
C ILE A 52 12.12 -4.12 5.97
N LYS A 53 13.40 -4.48 5.98
CA LYS A 53 14.46 -3.70 5.34
C LYS A 53 14.89 -4.37 4.05
N MET A 54 14.74 -3.67 2.94
CA MET A 54 14.95 -4.23 1.61
C MET A 54 15.78 -3.27 0.76
N GLN A 55 16.54 -3.82 -0.18
CA GLN A 55 17.26 -3.02 -1.15
C GLN A 55 17.32 -3.80 -2.46
N GLY A 56 16.94 -3.17 -3.55
CA GLY A 56 16.91 -3.79 -4.86
C GLY A 56 15.93 -3.09 -5.78
N ASP A 57 15.59 -3.76 -6.88
CA ASP A 57 14.47 -3.35 -7.70
C ASP A 57 13.14 -3.57 -6.96
N LEU A 58 12.11 -2.85 -7.42
CA LEU A 58 10.80 -2.84 -6.79
C LEU A 58 10.14 -4.23 -6.75
N VAL A 59 10.31 -5.03 -7.80
CA VAL A 59 9.68 -6.37 -7.89
C VAL A 59 10.29 -7.31 -6.86
N SER A 60 11.61 -7.28 -6.70
CA SER A 60 12.32 -8.04 -5.67
C SER A 60 11.87 -7.63 -4.26
N CYS A 61 11.77 -6.32 -4.00
CA CYS A 61 11.30 -5.80 -2.72
C CYS A 61 9.86 -6.24 -2.41
N MET A 62 8.94 -6.14 -3.38
CA MET A 62 7.56 -6.54 -3.16
C MET A 62 7.43 -8.05 -2.91
N SER A 63 8.19 -8.87 -3.65
CA SER A 63 8.15 -10.33 -3.50
C SER A 63 8.62 -10.81 -2.13
N GLU A 64 9.71 -10.22 -1.62
CA GLU A 64 10.22 -10.58 -0.29
C GLU A 64 9.32 -10.00 0.83
N MET A 65 8.70 -8.82 0.64
CA MET A 65 7.71 -8.28 1.58
C MET A 65 6.51 -9.23 1.73
N VAL A 66 5.95 -9.72 0.61
CA VAL A 66 4.87 -10.70 0.59
C VAL A 66 5.28 -11.97 1.33
N THR A 67 6.50 -12.47 1.06
CA THR A 67 7.01 -13.69 1.71
C THR A 67 7.12 -13.53 3.23
N ILE A 68 7.63 -12.39 3.70
CA ILE A 68 7.76 -12.10 5.13
C ILE A 68 6.38 -12.01 5.79
N LEU A 69 5.45 -11.29 5.18
CA LEU A 69 4.11 -11.11 5.74
C LEU A 69 3.32 -12.42 5.77
N LEU A 70 3.32 -13.19 4.68
CA LEU A 70 2.65 -14.50 4.66
C LEU A 70 3.29 -15.48 5.65
N GLY A 71 4.60 -15.39 5.91
CA GLY A 71 5.29 -16.21 6.91
C GLY A 71 4.98 -15.83 8.36
N ALA A 72 4.56 -14.59 8.61
CA ALA A 72 4.29 -14.07 9.95
C ALA A 72 2.83 -14.29 10.41
N ILE A 73 1.92 -14.62 9.49
CA ILE A 73 0.47 -14.70 9.73
C ILE A 73 -0.03 -16.15 9.61
N PRO A 74 -0.94 -16.62 10.49
CA PRO A 74 -1.44 -18.00 10.45
C PRO A 74 -2.25 -18.31 9.19
N ALA A 75 -2.32 -19.61 8.86
CA ALA A 75 -2.93 -20.12 7.64
C ALA A 75 -4.38 -19.64 7.39
N HIS A 76 -5.18 -19.47 8.45
CA HIS A 76 -6.58 -19.07 8.33
C HIS A 76 -6.79 -17.59 7.94
N LEU A 77 -5.73 -16.76 7.96
CA LEU A 77 -5.75 -15.35 7.57
C LEU A 77 -4.95 -15.08 6.27
N GLN A 78 -4.51 -16.12 5.56
CA GLN A 78 -3.63 -15.97 4.41
C GLN A 78 -4.29 -15.22 3.24
N GLU A 79 -5.57 -15.47 2.96
CA GLU A 79 -6.30 -14.73 1.91
C GLU A 79 -6.44 -13.26 2.27
N ASP A 80 -6.76 -12.93 3.52
CA ASP A 80 -6.80 -11.53 3.99
C ASP A 80 -5.41 -10.88 3.94
N THR A 81 -4.35 -11.65 4.21
CA THR A 81 -2.97 -11.19 4.14
C THR A 81 -2.55 -10.87 2.70
N LYS A 82 -3.01 -11.65 1.71
CA LYS A 82 -2.79 -11.32 0.30
C LYS A 82 -3.45 -10.00 -0.07
N VAL A 83 -4.68 -9.77 0.39
CA VAL A 83 -5.39 -8.50 0.16
C VAL A 83 -4.62 -7.32 0.75
N LEU A 84 -4.11 -7.45 1.99
CA LEU A 84 -3.24 -6.43 2.60
C LEU A 84 -1.97 -6.21 1.77
N CYS A 85 -1.31 -7.29 1.35
CA CYS A 85 -0.09 -7.21 0.54
C CYS A 85 -0.35 -6.50 -0.80
N ASP A 86 -1.42 -6.87 -1.52
CA ASP A 86 -1.78 -6.27 -2.79
C ASP A 86 -2.02 -4.77 -2.65
N HIS A 87 -2.75 -4.37 -1.60
CA HIS A 87 -2.97 -2.95 -1.28
C HIS A 87 -1.66 -2.22 -0.97
N LEU A 88 -0.77 -2.81 -0.15
CA LEU A 88 0.54 -2.23 0.16
C LEU A 88 1.44 -2.13 -1.09
N ILE A 89 1.41 -3.11 -1.98
CA ILE A 89 2.19 -3.10 -3.21
C ILE A 89 1.79 -1.91 -4.08
N VAL A 90 0.49 -1.73 -4.32
CA VAL A 90 0.01 -0.60 -5.13
C VAL A 90 0.39 0.73 -4.47
N TRP A 91 0.25 0.83 -3.15
CA TRP A 91 0.68 2.02 -2.40
C TRP A 91 2.17 2.33 -2.57
N VAL A 92 3.03 1.32 -2.46
CA VAL A 92 4.48 1.50 -2.64
C VAL A 92 4.80 1.88 -4.09
N CYS A 93 4.13 1.27 -5.08
CA CYS A 93 4.31 1.61 -6.49
C CYS A 93 3.94 3.08 -6.76
N ASP A 94 2.78 3.53 -6.28
CA ASP A 94 2.33 4.91 -6.41
C ASP A 94 3.30 5.88 -5.73
N TYR A 95 3.74 5.55 -4.52
CA TYR A 95 4.71 6.35 -3.79
C TYR A 95 6.07 6.43 -4.49
N ALA A 96 6.54 5.32 -5.04
CA ALA A 96 7.81 5.25 -5.76
C ALA A 96 7.77 6.06 -7.07
N GLU A 97 6.65 6.02 -7.79
CA GLU A 97 6.43 6.81 -8.99
C GLU A 97 6.37 8.31 -8.68
N GLU A 98 5.58 8.70 -7.67
CA GLU A 98 5.40 10.11 -7.25
C GLU A 98 6.72 10.74 -6.79
N THR A 99 7.56 9.97 -6.07
CA THR A 99 8.78 10.50 -5.46
C THR A 99 10.06 10.24 -6.26
N GLY A 100 10.01 9.41 -7.31
CA GLY A 100 11.19 8.96 -8.04
C GLY A 100 12.14 8.11 -7.19
N LEU A 101 11.58 7.31 -6.27
CA LEU A 101 12.32 6.54 -5.27
C LEU A 101 13.28 5.52 -5.91
N LYS A 102 14.52 5.46 -5.41
CA LYS A 102 15.52 4.46 -5.87
C LYS A 102 15.79 3.33 -4.86
N ASN A 103 15.47 3.55 -3.58
CA ASN A 103 15.66 2.57 -2.51
C ASN A 103 14.46 2.65 -1.57
N LEU A 104 13.94 1.50 -1.14
CA LEU A 104 12.74 1.39 -0.30
C LEU A 104 13.09 0.81 1.07
N ASN A 105 12.75 1.51 2.15
CA ASN A 105 12.83 0.98 3.51
C ASN A 105 11.45 1.08 4.16
N VAL A 106 10.82 -0.07 4.45
CA VAL A 106 9.45 -0.14 4.99
C VAL A 106 9.48 -0.63 6.43
N THR A 107 9.26 0.28 7.37
CA THR A 107 9.05 -0.10 8.76
C THR A 107 7.56 -0.18 9.04
N LEU A 108 7.04 -1.40 9.20
CA LEU A 108 5.66 -1.62 9.64
C LEU A 108 5.63 -1.64 11.17
N SER A 109 4.84 -0.76 11.77
CA SER A 109 4.65 -0.68 13.22
C SER A 109 3.19 -0.46 13.50
N PHE A 110 2.53 -1.52 13.98
CA PHE A 110 1.12 -1.50 14.31
C PHE A 110 0.98 -1.30 15.82
N LYS A 111 0.32 -0.22 16.21
CA LYS A 111 -0.11 -0.01 17.59
C LYS A 111 -1.62 -0.06 17.61
N ARG A 112 -2.20 -0.70 18.63
CA ARG A 112 -3.61 -0.51 18.92
C ARG A 112 -3.79 0.98 19.16
N GLN A 113 -4.75 1.60 18.49
CA GLN A 113 -5.20 2.93 18.86
C GLN A 113 -6.17 2.75 20.05
N ASP A 114 -5.69 2.16 21.14
CA ASP A 114 -6.42 2.21 22.38
C ASP A 114 -6.23 3.62 22.94
N GLY A 115 -7.30 4.40 23.00
CA GLY A 115 -7.32 5.69 23.70
C GLY A 115 -7.11 5.57 25.22
N SER A 116 -6.45 4.52 25.68
CA SER A 116 -6.00 4.35 27.05
C SER A 116 -4.51 4.66 27.11
N GLU A 117 -4.18 5.88 27.52
CA GLU A 117 -2.98 6.13 28.31
C GLU A 117 -3.02 5.15 29.50
N ARG A 118 -2.38 3.99 29.36
CA ARG A 118 -2.05 3.19 30.53
C ARG A 118 -0.85 3.85 31.16
N GLU A 119 -1.11 4.66 32.18
CA GLU A 119 -0.12 5.08 33.17
C GLU A 119 0.66 3.84 33.61
N ALA A 120 1.98 3.92 33.49
CA ALA A 120 2.89 2.90 33.98
C ALA A 120 2.81 2.86 35.51
N GLU A 121 2.52 1.67 36.06
CA GLU A 121 2.88 1.31 37.43
C GLU A 121 4.36 0.93 37.53
#